data_AF-A0A016TDM4-F1
#
_entry.id   AF-A0A016TDM4-F1
#
_cell.length_a   1.000
_cell.length_b   1.000
_cell.length_c   1.000
_cell.angle_alpha   90.00
_cell.angle_beta   90.00
_cell.angle_gamma   90.00
#
_symmetry.space_group_name_H-M   'P 1'
#
loop_
_entity.id
_entity.type
_entity.pdbx_description
1 polymer ?
#
loop_
_entity_poly.entity_id
_entity_poly.type
_entity_poly.pdbx_seq_one_letter_code
_entity_poly.pdbx_strand_id
1 'polypeptide(L)' 'MAESKGKVAIVGSGLIGSCWATLFVSAGYSVCLYDISTNQLETSKQTVLKNLQKLKGCVIVWQEGA' A
#
# COMPACT_ATOMS: atom_id res chain seq x y z
N MET A 1 -2.95 -24.82 -0.66
CA MET A 1 -3.10 -23.63 -1.51
C MET A 1 -3.57 -22.51 -0.61
N ALA A 2 -2.77 -21.46 -0.39
CA ALA A 2 -3.13 -20.39 0.55
C ALA A 2 -4.39 -19.67 0.06
N GLU A 3 -5.42 -19.63 0.89
CA GLU A 3 -6.66 -18.92 0.62
C GLU A 3 -6.35 -17.44 0.39
N SER A 4 -6.73 -16.90 -0.78
CA SER A 4 -6.46 -15.49 -1.08
C SER A 4 -7.23 -14.64 -0.08
N LYS A 5 -6.54 -13.75 0.66
CA LYS A 5 -7.11 -12.87 1.70
C LYS A 5 -8.32 -12.04 1.23
N GLY A 6 -8.51 -11.93 -0.09
CA GLY A 6 -9.62 -11.22 -0.73
C GLY A 6 -9.11 -10.17 -1.71
N LYS A 7 -10.04 -9.52 -2.39
CA LYS A 7 -9.77 -8.37 -3.26
C LYS A 7 -10.23 -7.09 -2.57
N VAL A 8 -9.42 -6.04 -2.63
CA VAL A 8 -9.72 -4.71 -2.09
C VAL A 8 -9.69 -3.70 -3.23
N ALA A 9 -10.76 -2.93 -3.39
CA ALA A 9 -10.80 -1.80 -4.32
C ALA A 9 -10.61 -0.50 -3.52
N ILE A 10 -9.69 0.34 -3.97
CA ILE A 10 -9.41 1.66 -3.40
C ILE A 10 -9.70 2.70 -4.46
N VAL A 11 -10.61 3.63 -4.16
CA VAL A 11 -10.98 4.74 -5.06
C VAL A 11 -10.35 6.03 -4.54
N GLY A 12 -9.43 6.58 -5.32
CA GLY A 12 -8.55 7.70 -4.95
C GLY A 12 -7.14 7.23 -4.66
N SER A 13 -6.16 7.72 -5.43
CA SER A 13 -4.75 7.29 -5.39
C SER A 13 -3.79 8.33 -4.81
N GLY A 14 -4.32 9.38 -4.17
CA GLY A 14 -3.53 10.35 -3.41
C GLY A 14 -2.84 9.76 -2.18
N LEU A 15 -2.40 10.62 -1.27
CA LEU A 15 -1.61 10.22 -0.09
C LEU A 15 -2.26 9.07 0.69
N ILE A 16 -3.51 9.25 1.13
CA ILE A 16 -4.24 8.26 1.94
C ILE A 16 -4.47 6.95 1.17
N GLY A 17 -4.85 7.04 -0.11
CA GLY A 17 -5.10 5.87 -0.94
C GLY A 17 -3.85 5.00 -1.12
N SER A 18 -2.70 5.63 -1.33
CA SER A 18 -1.40 4.94 -1.44
C SER A 18 -0.97 4.27 -0.12
N CYS A 19 -1.28 4.88 1.03
CA CYS A 19 -1.01 4.29 2.34
C CYS A 19 -1.84 3.02 2.54
N TRP A 20 -3.15 3.07 2.28
CA TRP A 20 -4.02 1.89 2.37
C TRP A 20 -3.61 0.80 1.39
N ALA A 21 -3.27 1.17 0.15
CA ALA A 21 -2.78 0.21 -0.84
C ALA A 21 -1.52 -0.51 -0.35
N THR A 22 -0.58 0.23 0.25
CA THR A 22 0.64 -0.34 0.85
C THR A 22 0.29 -1.33 1.96
N LEU A 23 -0.60 -0.95 2.88
CA LEU A 23 -0.99 -1.79 4.03
C LEU A 23 -1.64 -3.10 3.56
N PHE A 24 -2.66 -3.01 2.69
CA PHE A 24 -3.37 -4.20 2.23
C PHE A 24 -2.49 -5.12 1.39
N VAL A 25 -1.64 -4.57 0.51
CA VAL A 25 -0.66 -5.39 -0.23
C VAL A 25 0.33 -6.06 0.71
N SER A 26 0.84 -5.35 1.72
CA SER A 26 1.77 -5.92 2.71
C SER A 26 1.13 -7.03 3.54
N ALA A 27 -0.17 -6.97 3.78
CA ALA A 27 -0.96 -7.98 4.48
C ALA A 27 -1.38 -9.18 3.59
N GLY A 28 -1.02 -9.17 2.30
CA GLY A 28 -1.28 -10.26 1.37
C GLY A 28 -2.62 -10.18 0.62
N TYR A 29 -3.27 -9.01 0.57
CA TYR A 29 -4.47 -8.79 -0.23
C TYR A 29 -4.12 -8.42 -1.68
N SER A 30 -5.03 -8.76 -2.60
CA SER A 30 -4.99 -8.22 -3.97
C SER A 30 -5.70 -6.87 -4.00
N VAL A 31 -4.97 -5.80 -4.36
CA VAL A 31 -5.50 -4.43 -4.33
C VAL A 31 -5.64 -3.88 -5.75
N CYS A 32 -6.82 -3.33 -6.05
CA CYS A 32 -7.08 -2.53 -7.26
C CYS A 32 -7.19 -1.06 -6.85
N LEU A 33 -6.35 -0.21 -7.43
CA LEU A 33 -6.33 1.23 -7.18
C LEU A 33 -6.93 1.97 -8.36
N TYR A 34 -7.88 2.87 -8.09
CA TYR A 34 -8.59 3.66 -9.08
C TYR A 34 -8.37 5.14 -8.84
N ASP A 35 -8.22 5.90 -9.92
CA ASP A 35 -8.15 7.36 -9.89
C ASP A 35 -8.67 7.92 -11.21
N ILE A 36 -9.16 9.16 -11.19
CA ILE A 36 -9.55 9.88 -12.41
C ILE A 36 -8.33 10.29 -13.24
N SER A 37 -7.17 10.46 -12.60
CA SER A 37 -5.93 10.87 -13.24
C SER A 37 -4.98 9.68 -13.40
N THR A 38 -4.70 9.32 -14.65
CA THR A 38 -3.73 8.27 -14.99
C THR A 38 -2.31 8.62 -14.51
N ASN A 39 -1.95 9.90 -14.56
CA ASN A 39 -0.66 10.38 -14.06
C ASN A 39 -0.54 10.23 -12.53
N GLN A 40 -1.65 10.47 -11.82
CA GLN A 40 -1.69 10.26 -10.37
C GLN A 40 -1.61 8.77 -10.03
N LEU A 41 -2.21 7.90 -10.84
CA LEU A 41 -2.14 6.46 -10.66
C LEU A 41 -0.71 5.91 -10.79
N GLU A 42 0.05 6.34 -11.80
CA GLU A 42 1.46 5.95 -11.94
C GLU A 42 2.33 6.49 -10.79
N THR A 43 2.12 7.74 -10.38
CA THR A 43 2.81 8.33 -9.23
C THR A 43 2.51 7.56 -7.94
N SER A 44 1.25 7.17 -7.74
CA SER A 44 0.80 6.41 -6.58
C SER A 44 1.39 5.00 -6.57
N LYS A 45 1.41 4.33 -7.73
CA LYS A 45 2.06 3.02 -7.89
C LYS A 45 3.54 3.05 -7.50
N GLN A 46 4.29 4.06 -7.95
CA GLN A 46 5.69 4.23 -7.54
C GLN A 46 5.81 4.47 -6.03
N THR A 47 4.88 5.24 -5.44
CA THR A 47 4.85 5.51 -4.00
C THR A 47 4.59 4.24 -3.19
N VAL A 48 3.60 3.43 -3.58
CA VAL A 48 3.30 2.13 -2.95
C VAL A 48 4.51 1.21 -3.02
N LEU A 49 5.16 1.10 -4.19
CA LEU A 49 6.36 0.27 -4.35
C LEU A 49 7.51 0.73 -3.45
N LYS A 50 7.78 2.05 -3.38
CA LYS A 50 8.78 2.63 -2.47
C LYS A 50 8.45 2.33 -1.01
N ASN A 51 7.19 2.43 -0.61
CA ASN A 51 6.77 2.13 0.75
C ASN A 51 6.94 0.64 1.09
N LEU A 52 6.55 -0.26 0.18
CA LEU A 52 6.76 -1.70 0.35
C LEU A 52 8.25 -2.06 0.44
N GLN A 53 9.12 -1.40 -0.33
CA GLN A 53 10.57 -1.56 -0.22
C GLN A 53 11.09 -1.14 1.16
N LYS A 54 10.62 0.00 1.69
CA LYS A 54 10.97 0.45 3.06
C LYS A 54 10.54 -0.56 4.11
N LEU A 55 9.35 -1.14 3.98
CA LEU A 55 8.83 -2.15 4.92
C LEU A 55 9.63 -3.46 4.88
N LYS A 56 10.14 -3.89 3.72
CA LYS A 56 10.94 -5.11 3.61
C LYS A 56 12.25 -5.08 4.40
N GLY A 57 12.76 -3.90 4.74
CA GLY A 57 13.98 -3.72 5.54
C GLY A 57 13.73 -3.18 6.95
N CYS A 58 12.48 -2.95 7.34
CA CYS A 58 12.14 -2.30 8.60
C CYS A 58 11.44 -3.29 9.54
N VAL A 59 12.06 -3.56 10.69
CA VAL A 59 11.37 -4.05 11.87
C VAL A 59 10.77 -2.83 12.57
N ILE A 60 9.49 -2.90 12.94
CA ILE A 60 8.82 -1.87 13.72
C ILE A 60 9.59 -1.73 15.04
N VAL A 61 10.27 -0.59 15.20
CA VAL A 61 10.90 -0.21 16.47
C VAL A 61 9.91 0.63 17.25
N TRP A 62 9.50 0.12 18.41
CA TRP A 62 8.79 0.91 19.42
C TRP A 62 9.85 1.68 20.20
N GLN A 63 9.85 3.01 20.13
CA GLN A 63 10.48 3.83 21.16
C GLN A 63 9.43 3.97 22.27
N GLU A 64 9.51 3.14 23.30
CA GLU A 64 8.88 3.47 24.58
C GLU A 64 9.58 4.74 25.10
N GLY A 65 8.81 5.82 25.26
CA GLY A 65 9.33 7.08 25.76
C GLY A 65 9.96 6.92 27.14
N ALA A 66 11.12 7.54 27.31
CA ALA A 66 11.78 7.79 28.59
C ALA A 66 11.01 8.82 29.43
#